data_AF-A0A2N5MBA4-F1
#
_entry.id   AF-A0A2N5MBA4-F1
#
_cell.length_a   1.000
_cell.length_b   1.000
_cell.length_c   1.000
_cell.angle_alpha   90.00
_cell.angle_beta   90.00
_cell.angle_gamma   90.00
#
_symmetry.space_group_name_H-M   'P 1'
#
loop_
_entity.id
_entity.type
_entity.pdbx_description
1 polymer ?
#
loop_
_entity_poly.entity_id
_entity_poly.type
_entity_poly.pdbx_seq_one_letter_code
_entity_poly.pdbx_strand_id
1 'polypeptide(L)' 'MSKKLGVGGAFVERKNSFESWDKILGTEQTILDFWQWGFSDIQSNSLRGIFDEFLVGAAIGGLNQSRIEWDAFDLKY' A
#
# COMPACT_ATOMS: atom_id res chain seq x y z
N MET A 1 19.85 -16.71 13.84
CA MET A 1 21.10 -16.63 14.63
C MET A 1 21.52 -15.18 14.67
N SER A 2 21.14 -14.47 15.74
CA SER A 2 21.37 -13.02 15.87
C SER A 2 22.78 -12.72 16.37
N LYS A 3 23.49 -11.84 15.67
CA LYS A 3 24.61 -11.08 16.25
C LYS A 3 24.14 -9.64 16.44
N LYS A 4 23.96 -9.23 17.70
CA LYS A 4 23.86 -7.82 18.09
C LYS A 4 25.23 -7.34 18.55
N LEU A 5 25.73 -6.28 17.92
CA LEU A 5 26.79 -5.41 18.45
C LEU A 5 26.24 -3.99 18.35
N GLY A 6 26.17 -3.31 19.50
CA GLY A 6 25.48 -2.03 19.64
C GLY A 6 26.34 -0.82 19.29
N VAL A 7 25.67 0.30 19.06
CA VAL A 7 26.09 1.68 19.40
C VAL A 7 24.84 2.56 19.39
N GLY A 8 24.80 3.52 20.33
CA GLY A 8 23.65 4.37 20.61
C GLY A 8 23.21 5.23 19.44
N GLY A 9 22.11 4.82 18.83
CA GLY A 9 21.22 5.63 18.02
C GLY A 9 19.85 5.01 18.20
N ALA A 10 18.81 5.81 18.43
CA ALA A 10 17.45 5.31 18.33
C ALA A 10 17.34 4.70 16.92
N PHE A 11 17.35 3.37 16.83
CA PHE A 11 16.97 2.68 15.61
C PHE A 11 15.48 3.00 15.46
N VAL A 12 15.19 4.08 14.74
CA VAL A 12 13.89 4.26 14.10
C VAL A 12 13.89 3.17 13.04
N GLU A 13 13.47 1.97 13.45
CA GLU A 13 13.07 0.94 12.53
C GLU A 13 11.99 1.61 11.68
N ARG A 14 12.34 1.96 10.43
CA ARG A 14 11.36 2.49 9.49
C ARG A 14 10.32 1.40 9.38
N LYS A 15 9.15 1.64 9.98
CA LYS A 15 7.97 0.82 9.74
C LYS A 15 7.82 0.75 8.22
N ASN A 16 8.07 -0.43 7.67
CA ASN A 16 8.06 -0.65 6.22
C ASN A 16 6.63 -0.70 5.68
N SER A 17 5.64 -0.65 6.57
CA SER A 17 4.21 -0.61 6.30
C SER A 17 3.56 0.42 7.22
N PHE A 18 2.69 1.24 6.65
CA PHE A 18 1.74 2.01 7.42
C PHE A 18 0.44 1.19 7.56
N GLU A 19 -0.15 1.20 8.74
CA GLU A 19 -1.45 0.60 8.98
C GLU A 19 -2.55 1.56 8.52
N SER A 20 -3.71 1.03 8.11
CA SER A 20 -4.83 1.85 7.64
C SER A 20 -5.29 2.90 8.66
N TRP A 21 -5.11 2.60 9.94
CA TRP A 21 -5.51 3.45 11.07
C TRP A 21 -4.41 4.42 11.52
N ASP A 22 -3.23 4.38 10.90
CA ASP A 22 -2.16 5.32 11.23
C ASP A 22 -2.59 6.75 10.85
N LYS A 23 -2.37 7.68 11.76
CA LYS A 23 -2.69 9.10 11.59
C LYS A 23 -1.64 9.77 10.69
N ILE A 24 -2.10 10.54 9.71
CA ILE A 24 -1.23 11.33 8.83
C ILE A 24 -0.70 12.53 9.64
N LEU A 25 0.62 12.58 9.82
CA LEU A 25 1.29 13.65 10.57
C LEU A 25 0.89 15.02 10.03
N GLY A 26 0.46 15.92 10.93
CA GLY A 26 0.01 17.26 10.58
C GLY A 26 -1.47 17.38 10.21
N THR A 27 -2.24 16.30 10.27
CA THR A 27 -3.70 16.32 10.06
C THR A 27 -4.42 15.47 11.12
N GLU A 28 -5.75 15.60 11.24
CA GLU A 28 -6.57 14.69 12.05
C GLU A 28 -7.01 13.42 11.31
N GLN A 29 -6.58 13.24 10.06
CA GLN A 29 -7.03 12.15 9.19
C GLN A 29 -6.12 10.94 9.25
N THR A 30 -6.70 9.77 8.99
CA THR A 30 -5.99 8.49 8.87
C THR A 30 -5.62 8.21 7.42
N ILE A 31 -4.75 7.22 7.22
CA ILE A 31 -4.43 6.71 5.88
C ILE A 31 -5.67 6.15 5.19
N LEU A 32 -6.57 5.48 5.94
CA LEU A 32 -7.85 5.02 5.41
C LEU A 32 -8.70 6.17 4.88
N ASP A 33 -8.78 7.30 5.59
CA ASP A 33 -9.55 8.48 5.16
C ASP A 33 -9.01 9.02 3.83
N PHE A 34 -7.69 9.01 3.64
CA PHE A 34 -7.07 9.38 2.37
C PHE A 34 -7.46 8.44 1.23
N TRP A 35 -7.41 7.12 1.44
CA TRP A 35 -7.82 6.14 0.43
C TRP A 35 -9.31 6.27 0.08
N GLN A 36 -10.17 6.45 1.09
CA GLN A 36 -11.59 6.68 0.87
C GLN A 36 -11.81 7.96 0.05
N TRP A 37 -11.16 9.06 0.40
CA TRP A 37 -11.35 10.32 -0.35
C TRP A 37 -10.86 10.23 -1.81
N GLY A 38 -9.67 9.69 -2.04
CA GLY A 38 -9.04 9.68 -3.36
C GLY A 38 -9.54 8.56 -4.31
N PHE A 39 -10.03 7.45 -3.76
CA PHE A 39 -10.28 6.21 -4.52
C PHE A 39 -11.73 5.70 -4.42
N SER A 40 -12.65 6.48 -3.84
CA SER A 40 -14.08 6.09 -3.75
C SER A 40 -14.78 6.00 -5.11
N ASP A 41 -14.39 6.81 -6.10
CA ASP A 41 -15.02 6.79 -7.43
C ASP A 41 -14.39 5.75 -8.36
N ILE A 42 -14.67 4.48 -8.07
CA ILE A 42 -14.18 3.33 -8.87
C ILE A 42 -14.70 3.33 -10.32
N GLN A 43 -15.72 4.14 -10.64
CA GLN A 43 -16.27 4.21 -11.99
C GLN A 43 -15.51 5.19 -12.89
N SER A 44 -14.72 6.09 -12.29
CA SER A 44 -13.87 7.03 -13.00
C SER A 44 -12.90 6.31 -13.95
N ASN A 45 -12.60 6.95 -15.08
CA ASN A 45 -11.75 6.36 -16.12
C ASN A 45 -10.37 5.93 -15.60
N SER A 46 -9.83 6.68 -14.62
CA SER A 46 -8.51 6.41 -14.05
C SER A 46 -8.52 5.28 -13.01
N LEU A 47 -9.62 5.07 -12.28
CA LEU A 47 -9.71 4.06 -11.23
C LEU A 47 -10.32 2.74 -11.70
N ARG A 48 -11.13 2.77 -12.76
CA ARG A 48 -11.79 1.57 -13.31
C ARG A 48 -10.77 0.48 -13.67
N GLY A 49 -9.71 0.83 -14.40
CA GLY A 49 -8.68 -0.14 -14.78
C GLY A 49 -7.94 -0.73 -13.57
N ILE A 50 -7.65 0.09 -12.57
CA ILE A 50 -7.00 -0.33 -11.32
C ILE A 50 -7.93 -1.27 -10.53
N PHE A 51 -9.23 -0.99 -10.52
CA PHE A 51 -10.22 -1.84 -9.88
C PHE A 51 -10.36 -3.20 -10.57
N ASP A 52 -10.39 -3.23 -11.91
CA ASP A 52 -10.45 -4.48 -12.68
C ASP A 52 -9.19 -5.34 -12.43
N GLU A 53 -8.00 -4.72 -12.42
CA GLU A 53 -6.74 -5.38 -12.07
C GLU A 53 -6.77 -5.98 -10.66
N PHE A 54 -7.28 -5.22 -9.67
CA PHE A 54 -7.43 -5.69 -8.29
C PHE A 54 -8.38 -6.89 -8.21
N LEU A 55 -9.49 -6.90 -8.95
CA LEU A 55 -10.43 -8.02 -8.98
C LEU A 55 -9.79 -9.29 -9.55
N VAL A 56 -9.04 -9.17 -10.65
CA VAL A 56 -8.32 -10.30 -11.24
C VAL A 56 -7.23 -10.80 -10.29
N GLY A 57 -6.46 -9.88 -9.69
CA GLY A 57 -5.44 -10.19 -8.70
C GLY A 57 -6.01 -10.94 -7.49
N ALA A 58 -7.19 -10.51 -7.00
CA ALA A 58 -7.90 -11.19 -5.92
C ALA A 58 -8.33 -12.61 -6.31
N ALA A 59 -8.83 -12.79 -7.53
CA ALA A 59 -9.29 -14.09 -8.03
C ALA A 59 -8.14 -15.11 -8.17
N ILE A 60 -6.95 -14.65 -8.57
CA ILE A 60 -5.78 -15.52 -8.77
C ILE A 60 -4.84 -15.60 -7.55
N GLY A 61 -5.14 -14.87 -6.47
CA GLY A 61 -4.28 -14.79 -5.29
C GLY A 61 -2.98 -14.01 -5.50
N GLY A 62 -2.93 -13.12 -6.49
CA GLY A 62 -1.74 -12.35 -6.91
C GLY A 62 -1.51 -11.03 -6.15
N LEU A 63 -2.26 -10.75 -5.08
CA LEU A 63 -2.21 -9.48 -4.33
C LEU A 63 -1.05 -9.39 -3.32
N ASN A 64 -0.01 -10.20 -3.47
CA ASN A 64 1.10 -10.28 -2.53
C ASN A 64 2.05 -9.07 -2.60
N GLN A 65 1.91 -8.23 -3.62
CA GLN A 65 2.72 -7.04 -3.84
C GLN A 65 1.82 -5.86 -4.17
N SER A 66 2.25 -4.66 -3.81
CA SER A 66 1.60 -3.44 -4.27
C SER A 66 1.75 -3.32 -5.79
N ARG A 67 0.71 -2.81 -6.45
CA ARG A 67 0.72 -2.50 -7.87
C ARG A 67 1.89 -1.60 -8.24
N ILE A 68 2.57 -1.94 -9.34
CA ILE A 68 3.60 -1.10 -9.96
C ILE A 68 2.97 -0.44 -11.18
N GLU A 69 2.84 0.88 -11.15
CA GLU A 69 2.32 1.62 -12.30
C GLU A 69 3.31 1.51 -13.47
N TRP A 70 2.82 1.15 -14.67
CA TRP A 70 3.60 0.98 -15.91
C TRP A 70 4.56 -0.22 -15.96
N ASP A 71 4.28 -1.29 -15.21
CA ASP A 71 5.03 -2.54 -15.38
C ASP A 71 4.74 -3.20 -16.74
N ALA A 72 5.59 -4.13 -17.16
CA ALA A 72 5.43 -4.85 -18.43
C ALA A 72 4.17 -5.74 -18.48
N PHE A 73 3.61 -6.06 -17.31
CA PHE A 73 2.37 -6.82 -17.12
C PHE A 73 1.70 -6.37 -15.82
N ASP A 74 0.37 -6.42 -15.78
CA ASP A 74 -0.39 -5.90 -14.62
C ASP A 74 -0.35 -6.84 -13.40
N LEU A 75 -0.23 -8.15 -13.60
CA LEU A 75 -0.25 -9.13 -12.49
C LEU A 75 0.81 -10.22 -12.66
N LYS A 76 1.43 -10.60 -11.54
CA LYS A 76 2.33 -11.75 -11.41
C LYS A 76 1.70 -12.77 -10.47
N TYR A 77 1.50 -13.99 -10.94
CA TYR A 77 0.89 -15.08 -10.18
C TYR A 77 1.82 -16.30 -10.10
#